data_AF-A0A076LHA4-F1
#
_entry.id   AF-A0A076LHA4-F1
#
_cell.length_a   1.000
_cell.length_b   1.000
_cell.length_c   1.000
_cell.angle_alpha   90.00
_cell.angle_beta   90.00
_cell.angle_gamma   90.00
#
_symmetry.space_group_name_H-M   'P 1'
#
loop_
_entity.id
_entity.type
_entity.pdbx_description
1 polymer ?
#
loop_
_entity_poly.entity_id
_entity_poly.type
_entity_poly.pdbx_seq_one_letter_code
_entity_poly.pdbx_strand_id
1 'polypeptide(L)'
;MSVNYKSVIAMVDDALNLVEIVEEHPCPNGSEWVIYQYQRTSPLILSAWREGNKHHFVTKIGKEKLNLVPSLSAAGIEEVYIENNRVHIVYAGLAGGGVGTELRKGAKNVLEVNILEKGGGSKLGRAEVVTPKMEKVIVGIDDTDTKEEGATWVLAHEIGLEVEKNNLGYYLDHTIVQLYPGNPNKTQNCVSIALSFAVYPEYKYKLDKFIKKLLEERSLSDETAMAVYYGLFPSKSMKLFALKAKKEMVKIEEAKSIALRNNIKIIPINGEGGIIGAVAALGLAEHHSLAPKLCEDIK
;
A
#
# COMPACT_ATOMS: atom_id res chain seq x y z
N MET A 1 7.84 26.94 9.44
CA MET A 1 6.91 26.95 8.28
C MET A 1 5.61 26.32 8.72
N SER A 2 4.46 26.80 8.24
CA SER A 2 3.12 26.30 8.62
C SER A 2 2.62 25.13 7.76
N VAL A 3 3.39 24.72 6.75
CA VAL A 3 3.06 23.65 5.81
C VAL A 3 4.05 22.51 6.03
N ASN A 4 3.55 21.31 6.30
CA ASN A 4 4.35 20.09 6.43
C ASN A 4 3.62 18.91 5.78
N TYR A 5 4.37 17.86 5.45
CA TYR A 5 3.80 16.55 5.10
C TYR A 5 3.01 16.02 6.30
N LYS A 6 1.92 15.30 6.02
CA LYS A 6 1.09 14.72 7.08
C LYS A 6 1.71 13.45 7.66
N SER A 7 2.31 12.61 6.81
CA SER A 7 2.99 11.38 7.18
C SER A 7 4.08 11.03 6.17
N VAL A 8 5.11 10.31 6.64
CA VAL A 8 6.12 9.65 5.79
C VAL A 8 6.32 8.23 6.31
N ILE A 9 6.00 7.25 5.48
CA ILE A 9 6.02 5.83 5.84
C ILE A 9 6.96 5.12 4.89
N ALA A 10 7.88 4.31 5.42
CA ALA A 10 8.78 3.49 4.61
C ALA A 10 8.58 2.01 4.93
N MET A 11 8.11 1.26 3.92
CA MET A 11 7.89 -0.17 4.00
C MET A 11 9.01 -0.90 3.26
N VAL A 12 9.64 -1.85 3.94
CA VAL A 12 10.79 -2.58 3.41
C VAL A 12 10.38 -4.00 3.03
N ASP A 13 10.80 -4.45 1.85
CA ASP A 13 10.78 -5.85 1.45
C ASP A 13 12.21 -6.38 1.43
N ASP A 14 12.59 -7.13 2.47
CA ASP A 14 13.95 -7.67 2.59
C ASP A 14 14.26 -8.69 1.48
N ALA A 15 13.26 -9.41 0.99
CA ALA A 15 13.45 -10.43 -0.05
C ALA A 15 13.69 -9.81 -1.43
N LEU A 16 13.00 -8.70 -1.73
CA LEU A 16 13.19 -7.94 -2.97
C LEU A 16 14.31 -6.91 -2.89
N ASN A 17 14.79 -6.59 -1.68
CA ASN A 17 15.74 -5.51 -1.40
C ASN A 17 15.23 -4.15 -1.92
N LEU A 18 13.94 -3.87 -1.67
CA LEU A 18 13.23 -2.67 -2.10
C LEU A 18 12.58 -1.95 -0.91
N VAL A 19 12.35 -0.65 -1.07
CA VAL A 19 11.57 0.16 -0.14
C VAL A 19 10.46 0.88 -0.89
N GLU A 20 9.22 0.72 -0.44
CA GLU A 20 8.11 1.59 -0.83
C GLU A 20 7.98 2.71 0.21
N ILE A 21 8.13 3.95 -0.26
CA ILE A 21 7.97 5.16 0.54
C ILE A 21 6.60 5.75 0.19
N VAL A 22 5.76 5.96 1.20
CA VAL A 22 4.46 6.59 1.10
C VAL A 22 4.47 7.93 1.83
N GLU A 23 4.28 9.02 1.09
CA GLU A 23 4.28 10.38 1.65
C GLU A 23 2.91 11.04 1.46
N GLU A 24 2.29 11.51 2.54
CA GLU A 24 1.06 12.31 2.42
C GLU A 24 1.40 13.79 2.23
N HIS A 25 1.40 14.23 0.97
CA HIS A 25 1.76 15.57 0.56
C HIS A 25 0.67 16.60 0.95
N PRO A 26 1.02 17.81 1.45
CA PRO A 26 0.04 18.82 1.87
C PRO A 26 -0.72 19.49 0.72
N CYS A 27 -0.22 19.35 -0.51
CA CYS A 27 -0.82 19.91 -1.73
C CYS A 27 -1.19 18.79 -2.72
N PRO A 28 -2.40 18.22 -2.69
CA PRO A 28 -2.71 16.99 -3.42
C PRO A 28 -2.46 17.07 -4.94
N ASN A 29 -2.98 18.10 -5.62
CA ASN A 29 -2.85 18.18 -7.08
C ASN A 29 -1.54 18.81 -7.55
N GLY A 30 -1.04 19.85 -6.87
CA GLY A 30 0.21 20.51 -7.24
C GLY A 30 1.44 19.60 -7.09
N SER A 31 1.30 18.51 -6.35
CA SER A 31 2.36 17.57 -6.03
C SER A 31 2.58 16.48 -7.07
N GLU A 32 1.75 16.42 -8.13
CA GLU A 32 2.05 15.65 -9.35
C GLU A 32 3.45 16.00 -9.91
N TRP A 33 3.86 17.26 -9.75
CA TRP A 33 5.21 17.71 -10.10
C TRP A 33 6.29 16.91 -9.38
N VAL A 34 6.09 16.55 -8.10
CA VAL A 34 7.06 15.77 -7.32
C VAL A 34 7.18 14.35 -7.89
N ILE A 35 6.06 13.69 -8.19
CA ILE A 35 6.04 12.35 -8.82
C ILE A 35 6.85 12.36 -10.11
N TYR A 36 6.53 13.29 -11.02
CA TYR A 36 7.22 13.42 -12.31
C TYR A 36 8.71 13.70 -12.14
N GLN A 37 9.07 14.65 -11.28
CA GLN A 37 10.46 15.09 -11.13
C GLN A 37 11.32 14.05 -10.42
N TYR A 38 10.83 13.46 -9.34
CA TYR A 38 11.61 12.52 -8.55
C TYR A 38 11.88 11.27 -9.37
N GLN A 39 10.86 10.71 -10.04
CA GLN A 39 11.03 9.54 -10.90
C GLN A 39 12.02 9.78 -12.04
N ARG A 40 11.99 10.97 -12.64
CA ARG A 40 12.93 11.34 -13.72
C ARG A 40 14.36 11.57 -13.20
N THR A 41 14.49 12.17 -12.02
CA THR A 41 15.77 12.66 -11.49
C THR A 41 16.53 11.58 -10.72
N SER A 42 15.82 10.65 -10.08
CA SER A 42 16.36 9.70 -9.10
C SER A 42 16.50 8.30 -9.72
N PRO A 43 17.71 7.85 -10.08
CA PRO A 43 17.89 6.53 -10.72
C PRO A 43 17.47 5.35 -9.83
N LEU A 44 17.42 5.55 -8.51
CA LEU A 44 16.99 4.54 -7.55
C LEU A 44 15.47 4.32 -7.52
N ILE A 45 14.66 5.27 -8.04
CA ILE A 45 13.21 5.14 -8.08
C ILE A 45 12.81 4.28 -9.28
N LEU A 46 12.24 3.11 -9.01
CA LEU A 46 11.77 2.15 -10.01
C LEU A 46 10.35 2.46 -10.50
N SER A 47 9.52 2.96 -9.60
CA SER A 47 8.14 3.36 -9.89
C SER A 47 7.74 4.50 -8.97
N ALA A 48 6.94 5.41 -9.50
CA ALA A 48 6.30 6.47 -8.71
C ALA A 48 4.89 6.70 -9.21
N TRP A 49 3.95 6.88 -8.29
CA TRP A 49 2.57 7.24 -8.60
C TRP A 49 1.93 7.97 -7.43
N ARG A 50 0.71 8.46 -7.63
CA ARG A 50 -0.08 9.04 -6.55
C ARG A 50 -1.48 8.46 -6.47
N GLU A 51 -1.99 8.43 -5.25
CA GLU A 51 -3.37 8.08 -4.91
C GLU A 51 -3.94 9.19 -4.03
N GLY A 52 -4.74 10.07 -4.64
CA GLY A 52 -5.20 11.29 -3.99
C GLY A 52 -4.03 12.19 -3.58
N ASN A 53 -3.76 12.26 -2.28
CA ASN A 53 -2.66 13.03 -1.67
C ASN A 53 -1.47 12.15 -1.22
N LYS A 54 -1.54 10.84 -1.38
CA LYS A 54 -0.45 9.90 -1.07
C LYS A 54 0.45 9.75 -2.28
N HIS A 55 1.74 9.90 -2.06
CA HIS A 55 2.79 9.69 -3.06
C HIS A 55 3.49 8.39 -2.76
N HIS A 56 3.57 7.52 -3.74
CA HIS A 56 4.25 6.24 -3.63
C HIS A 56 5.53 6.31 -4.44
N PHE A 57 6.64 5.95 -3.81
CA PHE A 57 7.94 5.78 -4.46
C PHE A 57 8.49 4.41 -4.13
N VAL A 58 8.67 3.57 -5.15
CA VAL A 58 9.33 2.26 -5.00
C VAL A 58 10.78 2.44 -5.38
N THR A 59 11.66 2.16 -4.43
CA THR A 59 13.09 2.48 -4.52
C THR A 59 13.97 1.26 -4.31
N LYS A 60 15.11 1.24 -5.01
CA LYS A 60 16.25 0.40 -4.63
C LYS A 60 16.92 0.98 -3.39
N ILE A 61 17.44 0.10 -2.54
CA ILE A 61 18.34 0.47 -1.45
C ILE A 61 19.72 0.76 -2.05
N GLY A 62 20.27 1.94 -1.74
CA GLY A 62 21.56 2.39 -2.23
C GLY A 62 21.65 3.91 -2.37
N LYS A 63 22.76 4.36 -2.96
CA LYS A 63 23.08 5.76 -3.20
C LYS A 63 23.32 6.00 -4.68
N GLU A 64 22.69 7.03 -5.24
CA GLU A 64 22.85 7.43 -6.62
C GLU A 64 23.13 8.92 -6.73
N LYS A 65 23.96 9.31 -7.71
CA LYS A 65 24.25 10.73 -7.93
C LYS A 65 23.09 11.38 -8.71
N LEU A 66 22.46 12.40 -8.14
CA LEU A 66 21.46 13.19 -8.86
C LEU A 66 22.12 14.20 -9.80
N ASN A 67 21.70 14.21 -11.07
CA ASN A 67 22.06 15.27 -12.01
C ASN A 67 21.02 16.39 -11.94
N LEU A 68 21.16 17.26 -10.93
CA LEU A 68 20.20 18.33 -10.69
C LEU A 68 20.38 19.50 -11.66
N VAL A 69 19.31 19.82 -12.39
CA VAL A 69 19.27 20.94 -13.33
C VAL A 69 17.98 21.72 -13.13
N PRO A 70 18.03 23.04 -12.85
CA PRO A 70 16.83 23.86 -12.69
C PRO A 70 15.85 23.66 -13.85
N SER A 71 14.56 23.57 -13.52
CA SER A 71 13.45 23.36 -14.47
C SER A 71 13.40 22.01 -15.21
N LEU A 72 14.45 21.19 -15.18
CA LEU A 72 14.51 19.90 -15.91
C LEU A 72 14.54 18.67 -15.00
N SER A 73 15.35 18.73 -13.94
CA SER A 73 15.56 17.65 -12.96
C SER A 73 15.86 18.28 -11.61
N ALA A 74 14.84 18.94 -11.04
CA ALA A 74 15.07 19.93 -10.00
C ALA A 74 15.14 19.33 -8.59
N ALA A 75 14.64 18.12 -8.37
CA ALA A 75 14.68 17.45 -7.07
C ALA A 75 14.46 15.93 -7.21
N GLY A 76 14.91 15.19 -6.20
CA GLY A 76 14.78 13.74 -6.15
C GLY A 76 15.22 13.14 -4.82
N ILE A 77 15.26 11.80 -4.79
CA ILE A 77 15.81 10.98 -3.70
C ILE A 77 17.19 10.52 -4.15
N GLU A 78 18.22 10.93 -3.41
CA GLU A 78 19.63 10.63 -3.68
C GLU A 78 20.06 9.30 -3.08
N GLU A 79 19.52 8.95 -1.92
CA GLU A 79 19.96 7.78 -1.17
C GLU A 79 18.83 7.21 -0.32
N VAL A 80 18.74 5.87 -0.28
CA VAL A 80 17.87 5.12 0.64
C VAL A 80 18.71 4.02 1.27
N TYR A 81 18.80 3.98 2.59
CA TYR A 81 19.49 2.92 3.31
C TYR A 81 18.77 2.53 4.59
N ILE A 82 19.12 1.36 5.11
CA ILE A 82 18.53 0.80 6.33
C ILE A 82 19.64 0.64 7.37
N GLU A 83 19.45 1.22 8.54
CA GLU A 83 20.37 1.10 9.66
C GLU A 83 19.56 0.98 10.96
N ASN A 84 19.90 0.04 11.83
CA ASN A 84 19.27 -0.12 13.15
C ASN A 84 17.72 -0.16 13.13
N ASN A 85 17.12 -0.89 12.19
CA ASN A 85 15.66 -0.94 11.95
C ASN A 85 15.02 0.42 11.66
N ARG A 86 15.78 1.36 11.11
CA ARG A 86 15.31 2.64 10.60
C ARG A 86 15.58 2.71 9.11
N VAL A 87 14.71 3.41 8.39
CA VAL A 87 14.90 3.72 6.98
C VAL A 87 15.32 5.18 6.88
N HIS A 88 16.45 5.41 6.22
CA HIS A 88 17.04 6.71 6.01
C HIS A 88 16.84 7.10 4.55
N ILE A 89 16.21 8.23 4.29
CA ILE A 89 15.87 8.71 2.96
C ILE A 89 16.48 10.10 2.78
N VAL A 90 17.43 10.22 1.85
CA VAL A 90 18.11 11.49 1.57
C VAL A 90 17.48 12.13 0.34
N TYR A 91 16.84 13.27 0.56
CA TYR A 91 16.27 14.10 -0.50
C TYR A 91 17.26 15.19 -0.88
N ALA A 92 17.29 15.52 -2.16
CA ALA A 92 18.09 16.62 -2.67
C ALA A 92 17.33 17.40 -3.73
N GLY A 93 17.50 18.73 -3.76
CA GLY A 93 16.85 19.55 -4.76
C GLY A 93 17.34 21.00 -4.80
N LEU A 94 17.04 21.66 -5.92
CA LEU A 94 17.29 23.08 -6.16
C LEU A 94 16.00 23.87 -5.95
N ALA A 95 16.11 25.18 -5.71
CA ALA A 95 14.95 26.07 -5.58
C ALA A 95 13.92 25.60 -4.56
N GLY A 96 12.64 25.62 -4.94
CA GLY A 96 11.57 25.12 -4.09
C GLY A 96 11.73 23.65 -3.70
N GLY A 97 12.40 22.84 -4.54
CA GLY A 97 12.70 21.44 -4.24
C GLY A 97 13.64 21.28 -3.04
N GLY A 98 14.63 22.16 -2.91
CA GLY A 98 15.54 22.19 -1.76
C GLY A 98 14.87 22.67 -0.47
N VAL A 99 13.82 23.49 -0.54
CA VAL A 99 12.98 23.86 0.62
C VAL A 99 12.05 22.70 0.99
N GLY A 100 11.55 21.97 -0.02
CA GLY A 100 10.65 20.84 0.13
C GLY A 100 11.21 19.70 0.97
N THR A 101 12.54 19.56 1.04
CA THR A 101 13.20 18.53 1.86
C THR A 101 12.93 18.74 3.36
N GLU A 102 12.81 19.99 3.82
CA GLU A 102 12.56 20.33 5.24
C GLU A 102 11.09 20.12 5.64
N LEU A 103 10.16 20.10 4.69
CA LEU A 103 8.72 20.06 4.98
C LEU A 103 8.24 18.71 5.55
N ARG A 104 9.11 17.69 5.58
CA ARG A 104 8.83 16.40 6.23
C ARG A 104 9.04 16.47 7.75
N LYS A 105 9.62 17.56 8.25
CA LYS A 105 9.77 17.80 9.68
C LYS A 105 8.41 17.89 10.37
N GLY A 106 8.20 17.04 11.36
CA GLY A 106 6.94 16.97 12.12
C GLY A 106 5.83 16.16 11.44
N ALA A 107 6.10 15.51 10.30
CA ALA A 107 5.19 14.53 9.73
C ALA A 107 5.06 13.32 10.67
N LYS A 108 3.87 12.69 10.69
CA LYS A 108 3.69 11.43 11.43
C LYS A 108 4.67 10.37 10.92
N ASN A 109 5.14 9.51 11.83
CA ASN A 109 6.10 8.42 11.56
C ASN A 109 7.52 8.87 11.17
N VAL A 110 7.81 10.17 11.15
CA VAL A 110 9.19 10.68 11.04
C VAL A 110 9.79 10.75 12.44
N LEU A 111 10.93 10.07 12.62
CA LEU A 111 11.71 10.12 13.86
C LEU A 111 12.56 11.39 13.88
N GLU A 112 13.30 11.63 12.81
CA GLU A 112 14.35 12.64 12.74
C GLU A 112 14.42 13.24 11.33
N VAL A 113 14.79 14.52 11.24
CA VAL A 113 15.12 15.18 9.97
C VAL A 113 16.44 15.91 10.14
N ASN A 114 17.46 15.46 9.42
CA ASN A 114 18.81 16.01 9.47
C ASN A 114 19.05 16.89 8.24
N ILE A 115 19.19 18.20 8.46
CA ILE A 115 19.51 19.13 7.37
C ILE A 115 21.00 19.03 7.07
N LEU A 116 21.34 18.44 5.92
CA LEU A 116 22.72 18.26 5.47
C LEU A 116 23.22 19.51 4.75
N GLU A 117 22.35 20.14 3.95
CA GLU A 117 22.62 21.39 3.27
C GLU A 117 21.35 22.22 3.19
N LYS A 118 21.41 23.47 3.68
CA LYS A 118 20.23 24.35 3.70
C LYS A 118 20.06 25.03 2.34
N GLY A 119 19.04 24.59 1.60
CA GLY A 119 18.74 25.07 0.25
C GLY A 119 17.68 26.16 0.15
N GLY A 120 17.42 26.57 -1.10
CA GLY A 120 16.41 27.57 -1.46
C GLY A 120 16.88 28.50 -2.58
N GLY A 121 15.97 28.91 -3.48
CA GLY A 121 16.31 29.73 -4.64
C GLY A 121 17.28 29.03 -5.60
N SER A 122 18.50 29.53 -5.78
CA SER A 122 19.50 28.85 -6.63
C SER A 122 20.35 27.81 -5.90
N LYS A 123 20.21 27.68 -4.57
CA LYS A 123 21.05 26.81 -3.74
C LYS A 123 20.51 25.40 -3.61
N LEU A 124 21.43 24.44 -3.54
CA LEU A 124 21.16 23.05 -3.24
C LEU A 124 20.65 22.89 -1.81
N GLY A 125 19.55 22.18 -1.66
CA GLY A 125 19.03 21.71 -0.38
C GLY A 125 19.15 20.20 -0.30
N ARG A 126 19.64 19.70 0.83
CA ARG A 126 19.74 18.28 1.14
C ARG A 126 19.27 18.03 2.56
N ALA A 127 18.37 17.08 2.73
CA ALA A 127 17.97 16.63 4.06
C ALA A 127 17.76 15.12 4.06
N GLU A 128 18.17 14.50 5.15
CA GLU A 128 17.85 13.12 5.46
C GLU A 128 16.59 13.09 6.33
N VAL A 129 15.68 12.19 6.01
CA VAL A 129 14.49 11.88 6.79
C VAL A 129 14.60 10.45 7.27
N VAL A 130 14.42 10.26 8.58
CA VAL A 130 14.55 8.96 9.22
C VAL A 130 13.16 8.51 9.69
N THR A 131 12.74 7.32 9.26
CA THR A 131 11.50 6.68 9.70
C THR A 131 11.81 5.33 10.35
N PRO A 132 10.91 4.77 11.16
CA PRO A 132 10.98 3.35 11.50
C PRO A 132 10.91 2.49 10.23
N LYS A 133 11.55 1.32 10.26
CA LYS A 133 11.31 0.25 9.28
C LYS A 133 9.92 -0.35 9.53
N MET A 134 9.05 -0.26 8.54
CA MET A 134 7.74 -0.91 8.53
C MET A 134 7.69 -1.98 7.45
N GLU A 135 6.63 -2.77 7.44
CA GLU A 135 6.33 -3.74 6.39
C GLU A 135 4.94 -3.51 5.82
N LYS A 136 4.77 -3.80 4.54
CA LYS A 136 3.46 -3.79 3.90
C LYS A 136 2.75 -5.11 4.15
N VAL A 137 1.50 -5.02 4.57
CA VAL A 137 0.59 -6.15 4.68
C VAL A 137 -0.69 -5.83 3.94
N ILE A 138 -1.13 -6.79 3.13
CA ILE A 138 -2.36 -6.72 2.35
C ILE A 138 -3.30 -7.78 2.91
N VAL A 139 -4.51 -7.36 3.26
CA VAL A 139 -5.56 -8.21 3.81
C VAL A 139 -6.72 -8.26 2.84
N GLY A 140 -6.93 -9.42 2.23
CA GLY A 140 -8.10 -9.73 1.43
C GLY A 140 -9.27 -10.15 2.33
N ILE A 141 -10.46 -9.63 2.09
CA ILE A 141 -11.69 -9.90 2.85
C ILE A 141 -12.80 -10.14 1.84
N ASP A 142 -13.61 -11.16 2.05
CA ASP A 142 -14.78 -11.44 1.22
C ASP A 142 -15.90 -12.11 2.02
N ASP A 143 -17.10 -12.04 1.44
CA ASP A 143 -18.32 -12.68 1.95
C ASP A 143 -18.65 -12.24 3.38
N THR A 144 -18.85 -10.94 3.59
CA THR A 144 -19.20 -10.38 4.92
C THR A 144 -20.63 -9.87 5.05
N ASP A 145 -21.31 -9.72 3.91
CA ASP A 145 -22.68 -9.23 3.78
C ASP A 145 -23.63 -10.34 3.29
N THR A 146 -24.93 -10.12 3.47
CA THR A 146 -25.98 -11.03 2.97
C THR A 146 -26.62 -10.44 1.71
N LYS A 147 -27.69 -11.07 1.20
CA LYS A 147 -28.44 -10.51 0.07
C LYS A 147 -29.32 -9.34 0.50
N GLU A 148 -29.65 -9.27 1.79
CA GLU A 148 -30.61 -8.35 2.38
C GLU A 148 -29.93 -7.20 3.12
N GLU A 149 -28.76 -7.43 3.72
CA GLU A 149 -28.11 -6.50 4.65
C GLU A 149 -26.59 -6.46 4.51
N GLY A 150 -26.01 -5.30 4.84
CA GLY A 150 -24.57 -5.09 4.88
C GLY A 150 -23.96 -4.69 3.52
N ALA A 151 -22.66 -4.42 3.57
CA ALA A 151 -21.84 -4.19 2.38
C ALA A 151 -20.38 -4.48 2.73
N THR A 152 -19.76 -5.43 2.02
CA THR A 152 -18.40 -5.89 2.36
C THR A 152 -17.37 -4.74 2.35
N TRP A 153 -17.50 -3.77 1.43
CA TRP A 153 -16.61 -2.61 1.40
C TRP A 153 -16.74 -1.70 2.64
N VAL A 154 -17.95 -1.55 3.20
CA VAL A 154 -18.18 -0.69 4.38
C VAL A 154 -17.48 -1.29 5.59
N LEU A 155 -17.75 -2.58 5.88
CA LEU A 155 -17.13 -3.26 7.02
C LEU A 155 -15.61 -3.29 6.89
N ALA A 156 -15.09 -3.60 5.70
CA ALA A 156 -13.65 -3.59 5.46
C ALA A 156 -13.05 -2.19 5.67
N HIS A 157 -13.73 -1.12 5.25
CA HIS A 157 -13.27 0.24 5.49
C HIS A 157 -13.26 0.60 6.99
N GLU A 158 -14.31 0.24 7.73
CA GLU A 158 -14.37 0.44 9.19
C GLU A 158 -13.27 -0.31 9.93
N ILE A 159 -12.96 -1.54 9.51
CA ILE A 159 -11.84 -2.32 10.04
C ILE A 159 -10.52 -1.57 9.82
N GLY A 160 -10.31 -1.03 8.61
CA GLY A 160 -9.11 -0.25 8.31
C GLY A 160 -8.95 0.97 9.23
N LEU A 161 -10.04 1.70 9.48
CA LEU A 161 -10.07 2.83 10.41
C LEU A 161 -9.82 2.40 11.87
N GLU A 162 -10.38 1.29 12.32
CA GLU A 162 -10.16 0.76 13.68
C GLU A 162 -8.71 0.30 13.88
N VAL A 163 -8.06 -0.29 12.85
CA VAL A 163 -6.63 -0.63 12.90
C VAL A 163 -5.77 0.62 13.15
N GLU A 164 -6.03 1.70 12.41
CA GLU A 164 -5.29 2.95 12.56
C GLU A 164 -5.56 3.62 13.92
N LYS A 165 -6.84 3.68 14.33
CA LYS A 165 -7.26 4.23 15.64
C LYS A 165 -6.63 3.52 16.83
N ASN A 166 -6.38 2.21 16.71
CA ASN A 166 -5.73 1.40 17.75
C ASN A 166 -4.20 1.35 17.61
N ASN A 167 -3.60 2.16 16.72
CA ASN A 167 -2.16 2.26 16.48
C ASN A 167 -1.50 0.92 16.11
N LEU A 168 -2.22 0.03 15.42
CA LEU A 168 -1.69 -1.26 14.97
C LEU A 168 -0.99 -1.17 13.60
N GLY A 169 -1.23 -0.09 12.86
CA GLY A 169 -0.62 0.19 11.57
C GLY A 169 -1.22 1.45 10.93
N TYR A 170 -0.69 1.85 9.79
CA TYR A 170 -1.28 2.90 8.95
C TYR A 170 -2.16 2.26 7.89
N TYR A 171 -3.40 2.72 7.76
CA TYR A 171 -4.31 2.28 6.70
C TYR A 171 -4.01 3.03 5.40
N LEU A 172 -3.40 2.31 4.45
CA LEU A 172 -2.85 2.91 3.24
C LEU A 172 -3.85 2.94 2.11
N ASP A 173 -4.53 1.85 1.85
CA ASP A 173 -5.40 1.75 0.67
C ASP A 173 -6.53 0.74 0.83
N HIS A 174 -7.57 0.92 0.02
CA HIS A 174 -8.77 0.11 -0.07
C HIS A 174 -9.09 -0.16 -1.54
N THR A 175 -8.88 -1.39 -1.98
CA THR A 175 -9.17 -1.81 -3.34
C THR A 175 -10.38 -2.74 -3.39
N ILE A 176 -11.40 -2.31 -4.14
CA ILE A 176 -12.58 -3.12 -4.45
C ILE A 176 -12.29 -3.95 -5.71
N VAL A 177 -12.38 -5.28 -5.58
CA VAL A 177 -12.12 -6.23 -6.66
C VAL A 177 -13.42 -6.88 -7.09
N GLN A 178 -13.91 -6.48 -8.26
CA GLN A 178 -15.08 -7.07 -8.91
C GLN A 178 -14.76 -8.48 -9.42
N LEU A 179 -15.42 -9.53 -8.95
CA LEU A 179 -15.19 -10.91 -9.41
C LEU A 179 -16.22 -11.32 -10.46
N TYR A 180 -16.27 -12.62 -10.79
CA TYR A 180 -17.14 -13.17 -11.83
C TYR A 180 -18.64 -12.96 -11.55
N PRO A 181 -19.35 -12.12 -12.32
CA PRO A 181 -20.77 -11.83 -12.08
C PRO A 181 -21.68 -13.05 -12.26
N GLY A 182 -21.24 -14.07 -13.00
CA GLY A 182 -21.99 -15.31 -13.22
C GLY A 182 -21.99 -16.26 -12.02
N ASN A 183 -21.34 -15.93 -10.90
CA ASN A 183 -21.38 -16.74 -9.69
C ASN A 183 -22.82 -16.83 -9.15
N PRO A 184 -23.41 -18.03 -8.95
CA PRO A 184 -24.76 -18.16 -8.38
C PRO A 184 -24.80 -17.90 -6.87
N ASN A 185 -23.67 -18.03 -6.18
CA ASN A 185 -23.54 -17.90 -4.72
C ASN A 185 -23.05 -16.51 -4.28
N LYS A 186 -23.19 -15.49 -5.12
CA LYS A 186 -22.78 -14.12 -4.81
C LYS A 186 -23.83 -13.36 -4.00
N THR A 187 -23.38 -12.33 -3.26
CA THR A 187 -24.21 -11.16 -2.94
C THR A 187 -24.45 -10.32 -4.21
N GLN A 188 -25.13 -9.19 -4.11
CA GLN A 188 -25.60 -8.45 -5.30
C GLN A 188 -24.50 -8.18 -6.35
N ASN A 189 -23.31 -7.77 -5.93
CA ASN A 189 -22.26 -7.30 -6.84
C ASN A 189 -21.04 -8.23 -6.97
N CYS A 190 -20.93 -9.33 -6.20
CA CYS A 190 -19.75 -10.24 -6.25
C CYS A 190 -18.40 -9.50 -6.18
N VAL A 191 -18.23 -8.68 -5.14
CA VAL A 191 -17.00 -7.91 -4.91
C VAL A 191 -16.28 -8.44 -3.67
N SER A 192 -14.96 -8.51 -3.76
CA SER A 192 -14.05 -8.77 -2.64
C SER A 192 -13.18 -7.54 -2.40
N ILE A 193 -12.60 -7.42 -1.20
CA ILE A 193 -11.87 -6.20 -0.79
C ILE A 193 -10.44 -6.55 -0.43
N ALA A 194 -9.48 -5.73 -0.86
CA ALA A 194 -8.12 -5.74 -0.36
C ALA A 194 -7.84 -4.46 0.42
N LEU A 195 -7.39 -4.59 1.66
CA LEU A 195 -6.91 -3.49 2.50
C LEU A 195 -5.39 -3.54 2.59
N SER A 196 -4.71 -2.45 2.30
CA SER A 196 -3.25 -2.34 2.44
C SER A 196 -2.90 -1.54 3.70
N PHE A 197 -1.95 -2.05 4.48
CA PHE A 197 -1.43 -1.40 5.69
C PHE A 197 0.09 -1.33 5.69
N ALA A 198 0.64 -0.30 6.33
CA ALA A 198 2.00 -0.33 6.84
C ALA A 198 1.97 -0.72 8.33
N VAL A 199 2.70 -1.76 8.70
CA VAL A 199 2.78 -2.25 10.08
C VAL A 199 4.20 -2.32 10.59
N TYR A 200 4.35 -2.08 11.88
CA TYR A 200 5.60 -2.37 12.57
C TYR A 200 5.83 -3.90 12.60
N PRO A 201 7.06 -4.40 12.38
CA PRO A 201 7.34 -5.84 12.33
C PRO A 201 6.85 -6.62 13.57
N GLU A 202 6.85 -6.00 14.75
CA GLU A 202 6.37 -6.59 16.00
C GLU A 202 4.83 -6.71 16.10
N TYR A 203 4.09 -6.04 15.22
CA TYR A 203 2.61 -5.99 15.26
C TYR A 203 1.93 -6.96 14.31
N LYS A 204 2.65 -7.67 13.44
CA LYS A 204 2.09 -8.64 12.47
C LYS A 204 1.02 -9.54 13.07
N TYR A 205 1.38 -10.25 14.14
CA TYR A 205 0.47 -11.21 14.79
C TYR A 205 -0.70 -10.52 15.52
N LYS A 206 -0.49 -9.29 16.02
CA LYS A 206 -1.54 -8.51 16.67
C LYS A 206 -2.56 -8.02 15.65
N LEU A 207 -2.11 -7.58 14.46
CA LEU A 207 -2.97 -7.13 13.38
C LEU A 207 -3.92 -8.25 12.94
N ASP A 208 -3.39 -9.42 12.58
CA ASP A 208 -4.20 -10.55 12.13
C ASP A 208 -5.31 -10.89 13.13
N LYS A 209 -4.96 -10.95 14.43
CA LYS A 209 -5.92 -11.25 15.50
C LYS A 209 -6.97 -10.17 15.66
N PHE A 210 -6.56 -8.92 15.57
CA PHE A 210 -7.46 -7.78 15.73
C PHE A 210 -8.48 -7.73 14.60
N ILE A 211 -8.03 -7.86 13.34
CA ILE A 211 -8.93 -7.90 12.18
C ILE A 211 -9.86 -9.11 12.27
N LYS A 212 -9.33 -10.30 12.62
CA LYS A 212 -10.15 -11.51 12.83
C LYS A 212 -11.29 -11.23 13.80
N LYS A 213 -10.98 -10.68 14.97
CA LYS A 213 -11.96 -10.38 16.02
C LYS A 213 -13.06 -9.43 15.51
N LEU A 214 -12.69 -8.38 14.78
CA LEU A 214 -13.67 -7.43 14.24
C LEU A 214 -14.58 -8.09 13.20
N LEU A 215 -14.06 -8.99 12.37
CA LEU A 215 -14.86 -9.77 11.41
C LEU A 215 -15.80 -10.74 12.13
N GLU A 216 -15.33 -11.45 13.16
CA GLU A 216 -16.17 -12.33 14.00
C GLU A 216 -17.33 -11.56 14.67
N GLU A 217 -17.08 -10.33 15.11
CA GLU A 217 -18.07 -9.51 15.83
C GLU A 217 -19.09 -8.82 14.90
N ARG A 218 -18.72 -8.53 13.65
CA ARG A 218 -19.46 -7.59 12.79
C ARG A 218 -19.87 -8.14 11.43
N SER A 219 -19.32 -9.27 11.01
CA SER A 219 -19.76 -9.90 9.77
C SER A 219 -21.19 -10.41 9.91
N LEU A 220 -21.98 -10.27 8.85
CA LEU A 220 -23.35 -10.79 8.76
C LEU A 220 -23.43 -12.14 8.05
N SER A 221 -22.31 -12.61 7.48
CA SER A 221 -22.24 -13.86 6.71
C SER A 221 -21.63 -15.00 7.52
N ASP A 222 -22.15 -16.21 7.29
CA ASP A 222 -21.61 -17.47 7.82
C ASP A 222 -20.42 -17.99 6.99
N GLU A 223 -20.06 -17.33 5.89
CA GLU A 223 -19.02 -17.80 4.95
C GLU A 223 -17.82 -16.87 4.87
N THR A 224 -17.73 -15.89 5.77
CA THR A 224 -16.64 -14.92 5.80
C THR A 224 -15.27 -15.56 5.96
N ALA A 225 -14.33 -15.09 5.14
CA ALA A 225 -12.93 -15.41 5.27
C ALA A 225 -12.04 -14.20 4.98
N MET A 226 -10.83 -14.24 5.53
CA MET A 226 -9.77 -13.31 5.14
C MET A 226 -8.48 -14.02 4.74
N ALA A 227 -7.67 -13.33 3.94
CA ALA A 227 -6.37 -13.80 3.49
C ALA A 227 -5.33 -12.71 3.75
N VAL A 228 -4.20 -13.04 4.38
CA VAL A 228 -3.17 -12.06 4.76
C VAL A 228 -1.88 -12.35 3.98
N TYR A 229 -1.35 -11.32 3.33
CA TYR A 229 -0.11 -11.35 2.56
C TYR A 229 0.86 -10.27 3.04
N TYR A 230 2.09 -10.65 3.36
CA TYR A 230 3.18 -9.73 3.71
C TYR A 230 4.11 -9.60 2.50
N GLY A 231 4.26 -8.39 1.99
CA GLY A 231 5.06 -8.10 0.80
C GLY A 231 4.59 -6.83 0.10
N LEU A 232 5.49 -6.18 -0.64
CA LEU A 232 5.16 -4.92 -1.31
C LEU A 232 4.19 -5.10 -2.48
N PHE A 233 4.33 -6.19 -3.23
CA PHE A 233 3.60 -6.41 -4.46
C PHE A 233 3.01 -7.82 -4.53
N PRO A 234 1.78 -7.97 -5.04
CA PRO A 234 1.24 -9.28 -5.38
C PRO A 234 2.10 -9.97 -6.44
N SER A 235 2.31 -11.28 -6.30
CA SER A 235 3.07 -12.04 -7.29
C SER A 235 2.29 -12.23 -8.60
N LYS A 236 3.00 -12.57 -9.68
CA LYS A 236 2.37 -12.92 -10.97
C LYS A 236 1.34 -14.04 -10.82
N SER A 237 1.59 -15.02 -9.94
CA SER A 237 0.64 -16.13 -9.73
C SER A 237 -0.63 -15.69 -9.03
N MET A 238 -0.53 -14.78 -8.05
CA MET A 238 -1.69 -14.17 -7.38
C MET A 238 -2.54 -13.38 -8.37
N LYS A 239 -1.89 -12.56 -9.22
CA LYS A 239 -2.58 -11.79 -10.26
C LYS A 239 -3.32 -12.68 -11.26
N LEU A 240 -2.66 -13.74 -11.74
CA LEU A 240 -3.29 -14.68 -12.69
C LEU A 240 -4.49 -15.40 -12.07
N PHE A 241 -4.41 -15.79 -10.80
CA PHE A 241 -5.54 -16.36 -10.08
C PHE A 241 -6.69 -15.37 -9.96
N ALA A 242 -6.41 -14.13 -9.57
CA ALA A 242 -7.44 -13.08 -9.48
C ALA A 242 -8.12 -12.84 -10.84
N LEU A 243 -7.34 -12.73 -11.92
CA LEU A 243 -7.90 -12.60 -13.28
C LEU A 243 -8.75 -13.79 -13.69
N LYS A 244 -8.37 -15.01 -13.29
CA LYS A 244 -9.20 -16.21 -13.51
C LYS A 244 -10.51 -16.12 -12.73
N ALA A 245 -10.47 -15.75 -11.45
CA ALA A 245 -11.66 -15.58 -10.60
C ALA A 245 -12.59 -14.44 -11.05
N LYS A 246 -12.09 -13.47 -11.83
CA LYS A 246 -12.90 -12.45 -12.52
C LYS A 246 -13.62 -13.02 -13.76
N LYS A 247 -13.02 -14.01 -14.41
CA LYS A 247 -13.47 -14.56 -15.69
C LYS A 247 -14.47 -15.70 -15.53
N GLU A 248 -14.25 -16.57 -14.54
CA GLU A 248 -14.99 -17.83 -14.40
C GLU A 248 -15.02 -18.32 -12.94
N MET A 249 -15.85 -19.33 -12.69
CA MET A 249 -15.89 -20.04 -11.42
C MET A 249 -14.57 -20.79 -11.19
N VAL A 250 -14.00 -20.63 -9.99
CA VAL A 250 -12.77 -21.33 -9.56
C VAL A 250 -13.06 -22.18 -8.33
N LYS A 251 -12.21 -23.19 -8.10
CA LYS A 251 -12.33 -24.04 -6.91
C LYS A 251 -11.57 -23.48 -5.72
N ILE A 252 -12.04 -23.77 -4.52
CA ILE A 252 -11.38 -23.34 -3.28
C ILE A 252 -9.98 -23.94 -3.14
N GLU A 253 -9.74 -25.15 -3.64
CA GLU A 253 -8.43 -25.80 -3.66
C GLU A 253 -7.41 -25.03 -4.50
N GLU A 254 -7.85 -24.35 -5.56
CA GLU A 254 -6.98 -23.47 -6.35
C GLU A 254 -6.55 -22.26 -5.52
N ALA A 255 -7.48 -21.64 -4.79
CA ALA A 255 -7.19 -20.54 -3.88
C ALA A 255 -6.20 -20.97 -2.78
N LYS A 256 -6.46 -22.12 -2.13
CA LYS A 256 -5.57 -22.71 -1.11
C LYS A 256 -4.18 -23.02 -1.68
N SER A 257 -4.09 -23.52 -2.93
CA SER A 257 -2.81 -23.76 -3.59
C SER A 257 -2.06 -22.46 -3.92
N ILE A 258 -2.75 -21.41 -4.34
CA ILE A 258 -2.15 -20.10 -4.59
C ILE A 258 -1.65 -19.50 -3.29
N ALA A 259 -2.42 -19.63 -2.22
CA ALA A 259 -2.03 -19.14 -0.91
C ALA A 259 -0.75 -19.82 -0.40
N LEU A 260 -0.70 -21.14 -0.46
CA LEU A 260 0.49 -21.91 -0.05
C LEU A 260 1.76 -21.48 -0.79
N ARG A 261 1.68 -21.31 -2.12
CA ARG A 261 2.86 -20.93 -2.95
C ARG A 261 3.36 -19.52 -2.68
N ASN A 262 2.51 -18.64 -2.16
CA ASN A 262 2.81 -17.22 -1.94
C ASN A 262 2.92 -16.86 -0.46
N ASN A 263 2.98 -17.85 0.44
CA ASN A 263 2.99 -17.65 1.89
C ASN A 263 1.81 -16.77 2.39
N ILE A 264 0.65 -16.89 1.75
CA ILE A 264 -0.57 -16.19 2.16
C ILE A 264 -1.23 -17.00 3.27
N LYS A 265 -1.55 -16.33 4.38
CA LYS A 265 -2.25 -16.94 5.50
C LYS A 265 -3.76 -16.80 5.29
N ILE A 266 -4.43 -17.92 5.01
CA ILE A 266 -5.90 -17.98 4.95
C ILE A 266 -6.45 -18.16 6.36
N ILE A 267 -7.46 -17.37 6.72
CA ILE A 267 -8.12 -17.39 8.02
C ILE A 267 -9.64 -17.41 7.77
N PRO A 268 -10.27 -18.59 7.85
CA PRO A 268 -11.72 -18.71 7.97
C PRO A 268 -12.20 -17.94 9.21
N ILE A 269 -13.26 -17.16 9.07
CA ILE A 269 -13.88 -16.44 10.18
C ILE A 269 -15.09 -17.24 10.65
N ASN A 270 -16.13 -17.30 9.81
CA ASN A 270 -17.37 -18.03 10.10
C ASN A 270 -17.54 -19.25 9.18
N GLY A 271 -16.84 -19.27 8.03
CA GLY A 271 -16.90 -20.36 7.05
C GLY A 271 -15.77 -20.26 6.02
N GLU A 272 -15.92 -20.97 4.90
CA GLU A 272 -14.86 -21.09 3.88
C GLU A 272 -15.23 -20.43 2.53
N GLY A 273 -16.48 -20.02 2.32
CA GLY A 273 -16.98 -19.49 1.05
C GLY A 273 -16.23 -18.25 0.54
N GLY A 274 -15.86 -17.34 1.45
CA GLY A 274 -15.10 -16.13 1.14
C GLY A 274 -13.62 -16.36 0.80
N ILE A 275 -13.09 -17.59 0.92
CA ILE A 275 -11.64 -17.84 0.72
C ILE A 275 -11.22 -17.48 -0.71
N ILE A 276 -12.04 -17.78 -1.71
CA ILE A 276 -11.73 -17.51 -3.11
C ILE A 276 -11.56 -16.02 -3.33
N GLY A 277 -12.53 -15.20 -2.93
CA GLY A 277 -12.46 -13.76 -3.16
C GLY A 277 -11.44 -13.09 -2.27
N ALA A 278 -11.26 -13.52 -1.01
CA ALA A 278 -10.20 -13.00 -0.15
C ALA A 278 -8.81 -13.20 -0.78
N VAL A 279 -8.52 -14.39 -1.34
CA VAL A 279 -7.25 -14.63 -2.03
C VAL A 279 -7.16 -13.90 -3.37
N ALA A 280 -8.26 -13.82 -4.12
CA ALA A 280 -8.30 -13.09 -5.40
C ALA A 280 -8.08 -11.59 -5.21
N ALA A 281 -8.63 -10.99 -4.15
CA ALA A 281 -8.49 -9.57 -3.84
C ALA A 281 -7.02 -9.17 -3.73
N LEU A 282 -6.22 -9.99 -3.05
CA LEU A 282 -4.77 -9.78 -2.90
C LEU A 282 -4.06 -9.66 -4.25
N GLY A 283 -4.48 -10.43 -5.26
CA GLY A 283 -3.84 -10.44 -6.59
C GLY A 283 -3.99 -9.14 -7.39
N LEU A 284 -4.94 -8.27 -6.99
CA LEU A 284 -5.24 -7.01 -7.68
C LEU A 284 -5.17 -5.79 -6.76
N ALA A 285 -4.67 -5.94 -5.52
CA ALA A 285 -4.58 -4.87 -4.53
C ALA A 285 -3.77 -3.65 -5.01
N GLU A 286 -2.80 -3.82 -5.90
CA GLU A 286 -1.97 -2.75 -6.48
C GLU A 286 -2.34 -2.46 -7.95
N HIS A 287 -3.58 -2.79 -8.34
CA HIS A 287 -4.05 -2.70 -9.72
C HIS A 287 -5.41 -1.97 -9.80
N HIS A 288 -5.49 -0.76 -9.25
CA HIS A 288 -6.74 0.03 -9.09
C HIS A 288 -7.52 0.27 -10.37
N SER A 289 -6.84 0.37 -11.52
CA SER A 289 -7.50 0.56 -12.82
C SER A 289 -8.11 -0.73 -13.39
N LEU A 290 -7.74 -1.88 -12.85
CA LEU A 290 -8.11 -3.22 -13.30
C LEU A 290 -9.06 -3.92 -12.33
N ALA A 291 -8.83 -3.75 -11.03
CA ALA A 291 -9.60 -4.32 -9.94
C ALA A 291 -11.13 -4.13 -10.08
N PRO A 292 -11.67 -2.93 -10.39
CA PRO A 292 -13.11 -2.71 -10.46
C PRO A 292 -13.74 -3.14 -11.79
N LYS A 293 -12.96 -3.41 -12.84
CA LYS A 293 -13.48 -3.70 -14.19
C LYS A 293 -14.09 -5.10 -14.28
N LEU A 294 -15.08 -5.29 -15.13
CA LEU A 294 -15.51 -6.63 -15.55
C LEU A 294 -14.43 -7.28 -16.42
N CYS A 295 -14.44 -8.60 -16.51
CA CYS A 295 -13.45 -9.32 -17.32
C CYS A 295 -13.50 -8.91 -18.80
N GLU A 296 -14.69 -8.66 -19.35
CA GLU A 296 -14.84 -8.20 -20.75
C GLU A 296 -14.26 -6.80 -21.03
N ASP A 297 -14.08 -5.96 -20.00
CA ASP A 297 -13.57 -4.59 -20.14
C ASP A 297 -12.04 -4.50 -20.06
N ILE A 298 -11.37 -5.63 -19.84
CA ILE A 298 -9.91 -5.73 -19.74
C ILE A 298 -9.35 -5.91 -21.16
N LYS A 299 -8.76 -4.85 -21.69
CA LYS A 299 -8.04 -4.85 -22.97
C LYS A 299 -6.61 -5.34 -22.84
#